data_AF-B2GM84-F1
#
_entry.id   AF-B2GM84-F1
#
_cell.length_a   1.000
_cell.length_b   1.000
_cell.length_c   1.000
_cell.angle_alpha   90.00
_cell.angle_beta   90.00
_cell.angle_gamma   90.00
#
_symmetry.space_group_name_H-M   'P 1'
#
loop_
_entity.id
_entity.type
_entity.pdbx_description
1 polymer ?
#
loop_
_entity_poly.entity_id
_entity_poly.type
_entity_poly.pdbx_seq_one_letter_code
_entity_poly.pdbx_strand_id
1 'polypeptide(L)'
;MKFIIFCAIVMAVSVSGFIVDVDTEDKWRNAFDHMLMEEFEEKMDQIEHGLLMLSEQYKELEKTKSKELKEQILRELTIAENYLRGALKFMQQEAKRTDLNMFERYNFETAVSTIEILVKDLAELAKKVKAVKSDD
;
A
#
# COMPACT_ATOMS: atom_id res chain seq x y z
N MET A 1 -10.75 14.66 6.03
CA MET A 1 -11.60 13.87 6.96
C MET A 1 -11.09 12.43 6.95
N LYS A 2 -10.61 11.96 8.12
CA LYS A 2 -10.46 10.57 8.60
C LYS A 2 -9.96 9.48 7.63
N PHE A 3 -8.64 9.41 7.39
CA PHE A 3 -7.96 8.22 6.85
C PHE A 3 -7.92 7.01 7.81
N ILE A 4 -8.50 7.13 9.01
CA ILE A 4 -8.41 6.16 10.11
C ILE A 4 -9.40 4.97 9.97
N ILE A 5 -10.29 4.97 8.96
CA ILE A 5 -11.33 3.92 8.85
C ILE A 5 -10.89 2.70 8.00
N PHE A 6 -9.77 2.77 7.26
CA PHE A 6 -9.42 1.69 6.32
C PHE A 6 -8.63 0.51 6.93
N CYS A 7 -8.06 0.65 8.13
CA CYS A 7 -7.24 -0.40 8.75
C CYS A 7 -8.03 -1.58 9.38
N ALA A 8 -9.37 -1.59 9.33
CA ALA A 8 -10.18 -2.57 10.06
C ALA A 8 -10.70 -3.77 9.23
N ILE A 9 -10.52 -3.78 7.89
CA ILE A 9 -11.14 -4.82 7.03
C ILE A 9 -10.20 -6.00 6.72
N VAL A 10 -8.89 -5.90 6.99
CA VAL A 10 -7.91 -6.90 6.51
C VAL A 10 -7.50 -7.95 7.57
N MET A 11 -7.98 -7.88 8.82
CA MET A 11 -7.51 -8.78 9.90
C MET A 11 -8.41 -9.98 10.26
N ALA A 12 -9.45 -10.30 9.50
CA ALA A 12 -10.39 -11.35 9.92
C ALA A 12 -11.02 -12.18 8.79
N VAL A 13 -10.25 -12.90 7.97
CA VAL A 13 -10.65 -14.26 7.51
C VAL A 13 -9.40 -15.09 7.24
N SER A 14 -8.80 -15.61 8.31
CA SER A 14 -8.03 -16.83 8.23
C SER A 14 -9.01 -18.01 8.05
N VAL A 15 -8.57 -19.01 7.28
CA VAL A 15 -9.10 -20.39 7.19
C VAL A 15 -10.17 -20.65 6.11
N SER A 16 -9.73 -21.43 5.11
CA SER A 16 -10.49 -22.39 4.26
C SER A 16 -11.49 -21.87 3.21
N GLY A 17 -11.09 -21.97 1.94
CA GLY A 17 -11.68 -22.94 1.01
C GLY A 17 -12.92 -22.55 0.22
N PHE A 18 -12.74 -22.05 -1.01
CA PHE A 18 -13.63 -22.28 -2.16
C PHE A 18 -12.81 -22.09 -3.44
N ILE A 19 -12.10 -23.14 -3.90
CA ILE A 19 -11.59 -23.18 -5.29
C ILE A 19 -12.80 -23.49 -6.16
N VAL A 20 -13.25 -22.54 -6.97
CA VAL A 20 -14.50 -22.66 -7.74
C VAL A 20 -14.27 -23.33 -9.10
N ASP A 21 -13.05 -23.27 -9.64
CA ASP A 21 -12.75 -23.76 -10.99
C ASP A 21 -11.24 -23.99 -11.15
N VAL A 22 -10.75 -25.23 -11.08
CA VAL A 22 -9.30 -25.52 -11.02
C VAL A 22 -8.60 -25.24 -12.36
N ASP A 23 -9.32 -25.36 -13.48
CA ASP A 23 -8.74 -25.45 -14.83
C ASP A 23 -8.68 -24.13 -15.59
N THR A 24 -9.17 -23.03 -15.00
CA THR A 24 -9.17 -21.73 -15.69
C THR A 24 -7.93 -20.92 -15.38
N GLU A 25 -7.26 -20.47 -16.45
CA GLU A 25 -5.99 -19.72 -16.38
C GLU A 25 -6.16 -18.20 -16.41
N ASP A 26 -7.36 -17.70 -16.70
CA ASP A 26 -7.65 -16.31 -17.08
C ASP A 26 -8.49 -15.52 -16.05
N LYS A 27 -8.79 -16.10 -14.88
CA LYS A 27 -9.59 -15.47 -13.82
C LYS A 27 -9.12 -15.90 -12.43
N TRP A 28 -9.58 -15.18 -11.41
CA TRP A 28 -9.46 -15.59 -10.00
C TRP A 28 -10.23 -16.90 -9.77
N ARG A 29 -9.56 -17.94 -9.26
CA ARG A 29 -10.22 -19.21 -8.92
C ARG A 29 -10.76 -19.23 -7.49
N ASN A 30 -10.22 -18.37 -6.62
CA ASN A 30 -10.69 -18.19 -5.24
C ASN A 30 -11.50 -16.89 -5.13
N ALA A 31 -12.71 -16.98 -4.59
CA ALA A 31 -13.56 -15.82 -4.37
C ALA A 31 -12.93 -14.78 -3.43
N PHE A 32 -12.12 -15.22 -2.46
CA PHE A 32 -11.38 -14.33 -1.57
C PHE A 32 -10.28 -13.55 -2.29
N ASP A 33 -9.53 -14.20 -3.18
CA ASP A 33 -8.49 -13.52 -3.97
C ASP A 33 -9.14 -12.45 -4.86
N HIS A 34 -10.27 -12.79 -5.50
CA HIS A 34 -11.05 -11.81 -6.26
C HIS A 34 -11.49 -10.63 -5.40
N MET A 35 -12.11 -10.88 -4.25
CA MET A 35 -12.60 -9.84 -3.34
C MET A 35 -11.48 -8.92 -2.84
N LEU A 36 -10.28 -9.46 -2.58
CA LEU A 36 -9.14 -8.66 -2.12
C LEU A 36 -8.51 -7.86 -3.26
N MET A 37 -8.47 -8.42 -4.46
CA MET A 37 -7.74 -7.86 -5.59
C MET A 37 -8.59 -6.99 -6.53
N GLU A 38 -9.91 -7.13 -6.51
CA GLU A 38 -10.83 -6.37 -7.36
C GLU A 38 -10.67 -4.85 -7.21
N GLU A 39 -10.48 -4.37 -5.98
CA GLU A 39 -10.27 -2.94 -5.70
C GLU A 39 -8.79 -2.60 -5.40
N PHE A 40 -7.85 -3.53 -5.59
CA PHE A 40 -6.47 -3.34 -5.15
C PHE A 40 -5.81 -2.11 -5.78
N GLU A 41 -5.90 -1.99 -7.10
CA GLU A 41 -5.33 -0.84 -7.84
C GLU A 41 -5.99 0.48 -7.40
N GLU A 42 -7.31 0.51 -7.21
CA GLU A 42 -8.00 1.71 -6.71
C GLU A 42 -7.51 2.11 -5.31
N LYS A 43 -7.23 1.14 -4.42
CA LYS A 43 -6.66 1.47 -3.10
C LYS A 43 -5.21 1.92 -3.21
N MET A 44 -4.43 1.39 -4.15
CA MET A 44 -3.07 1.86 -4.40
C MET A 44 -3.07 3.29 -4.93
N ASP A 45 -3.98 3.63 -5.85
CA ASP A 45 -4.19 5.00 -6.35
C ASP A 45 -4.53 5.99 -5.21
N GLN A 46 -5.33 5.56 -4.23
CA GLN A 46 -5.64 6.38 -3.05
C GLN A 46 -4.40 6.65 -2.19
N ILE A 47 -3.49 5.67 -2.07
CA ILE A 47 -2.22 5.83 -1.37
C ILE A 47 -1.28 6.76 -2.15
N GLU A 48 -1.21 6.60 -3.47
CA GLU A 48 -0.44 7.49 -4.34
C GLU A 48 -0.95 8.93 -4.28
N HIS A 49 -2.28 9.13 -4.28
CA HIS A 49 -2.87 10.45 -4.07
C HIS A 49 -2.51 11.02 -2.69
N GLY A 50 -2.53 10.20 -1.64
CA GLY A 50 -2.07 10.59 -0.31
C GLY A 50 -0.60 11.04 -0.30
N LEU A 51 0.26 10.32 -1.01
CA LEU A 51 1.67 10.66 -1.21
C LEU A 51 1.87 12.00 -1.94
N LEU A 52 1.04 12.27 -2.96
CA LEU A 52 1.04 13.55 -3.66
C LEU A 52 0.69 14.70 -2.70
N MET A 53 -0.35 14.54 -1.87
CA MET A 53 -0.74 15.54 -0.87
C MET A 53 0.37 15.78 0.16
N LEU A 54 1.04 14.73 0.63
CA LEU A 54 2.19 14.86 1.54
C LEU A 54 3.38 15.55 0.85
N SER A 55 3.56 15.32 -0.44
CA SER A 55 4.59 16.01 -1.24
C SER A 55 4.29 17.51 -1.40
N GLU A 56 3.02 17.89 -1.50
CA GLU A 56 2.61 19.30 -1.47
C GLU A 56 2.81 19.93 -0.09
N GLN A 57 2.46 19.22 0.98
CA GLN A 57 2.74 19.67 2.35
C GLN A 57 4.23 19.80 2.62
N TYR A 58 5.07 18.94 2.02
CA TYR A 58 6.52 19.09 2.08
C TYR A 58 7.00 20.41 1.46
N LYS A 59 6.43 20.84 0.33
CA LYS A 59 6.75 22.15 -0.27
C LYS A 59 6.35 23.31 0.65
N GLU A 60 5.25 23.16 1.38
CA GLU A 60 4.82 24.15 2.38
C GLU A 60 5.73 24.13 3.62
N LEU A 61 6.16 22.96 4.06
CA LEU A 61 7.16 22.80 5.11
C LEU A 61 8.49 23.45 4.72
N GLU A 62 8.90 23.38 3.45
CA GLU A 62 10.11 24.05 2.98
C GLU A 62 10.04 25.58 3.12
N LYS A 63 8.86 26.17 3.05
CA LYS A 63 8.63 27.62 3.24
C LYS A 63 8.45 28.01 4.70
N THR A 64 7.59 27.29 5.41
CA THR A 64 7.16 27.63 6.78
C THR A 64 8.14 27.17 7.85
N LYS A 65 8.94 26.13 7.56
CA LYS A 65 9.80 25.44 8.53
C LYS A 65 9.09 24.96 9.80
N SER A 66 7.76 24.80 9.73
CA SER A 66 6.94 24.42 10.89
C SER A 66 7.29 23.03 11.42
N LYS A 67 7.65 22.96 12.70
CA LYS A 67 7.92 21.71 13.42
C LYS A 67 6.69 20.80 13.50
N GLU A 68 5.51 21.37 13.77
CA GLU A 68 4.25 20.62 13.85
C GLU A 68 3.91 19.96 12.50
N LEU A 69 4.07 20.71 11.40
CA LEU A 69 3.83 20.20 10.05
C LEU A 69 4.83 19.09 9.71
N LYS A 70 6.12 19.29 10.04
CA LYS A 70 7.16 18.26 9.85
C LYS A 70 6.80 16.96 10.55
N GLU A 71 6.44 17.03 11.82
CA GLU A 71 6.09 15.84 12.60
C GLU A 71 4.82 15.17 12.10
N GLN A 72 3.81 15.94 11.67
CA GLN A 72 2.60 15.40 11.07
C GLN A 72 2.91 14.63 9.79
N ILE A 73 3.66 15.21 8.86
CA ILE A 73 4.05 14.54 7.61
C ILE A 73 4.81 13.25 7.93
N LEU A 74 5.76 13.28 8.88
CA LEU A 74 6.51 12.07 9.25
C LEU A 74 5.62 10.97 9.86
N ARG A 75 4.59 11.33 10.64
CA ARG A 75 3.63 10.37 11.17
C ARG A 75 2.81 9.71 10.07
N GLU A 76 2.26 10.51 9.15
CA GLU A 76 1.47 9.99 8.02
C GLU A 76 2.32 9.08 7.11
N LEU A 77 3.56 9.47 6.82
CA LEU A 77 4.50 8.64 6.06
C LEU A 77 4.81 7.32 6.78
N THR A 78 4.95 7.35 8.11
CA THR A 78 5.21 6.13 8.91
C THR A 78 4.00 5.19 8.90
N ILE A 79 2.78 5.71 8.97
CA ILE A 79 1.55 4.92 8.88
C ILE A 79 1.46 4.25 7.51
N ALA A 80 1.65 5.01 6.44
CA ALA A 80 1.63 4.49 5.07
C ALA A 80 2.74 3.45 4.84
N GLU A 81 3.95 3.70 5.32
CA GLU A 81 5.07 2.76 5.21
C GLU A 81 4.78 1.43 5.93
N ASN A 82 4.25 1.49 7.15
CA ASN A 82 3.91 0.28 7.90
C ASN A 82 2.81 -0.54 7.21
N TYR A 83 1.80 0.14 6.67
CA TYR A 83 0.74 -0.51 5.91
C TYR A 83 1.29 -1.20 4.66
N LEU A 84 2.05 -0.47 3.83
CA LEU A 84 2.61 -1.02 2.60
C LEU A 84 3.64 -2.13 2.85
N ARG A 85 4.42 -2.06 3.93
CA ARG A 85 5.31 -3.18 4.31
C ARG A 85 4.54 -4.44 4.69
N GLY A 86 3.39 -4.28 5.35
CA GLY A 86 2.46 -5.37 5.64
C GLY A 86 1.88 -5.97 4.35
N ALA A 87 1.37 -5.12 3.46
CA ALA A 87 0.82 -5.52 2.17
C ALA A 87 1.88 -6.19 1.28
N LEU A 88 3.11 -5.66 1.23
CA LEU A 88 4.22 -6.23 0.45
C LEU A 88 4.53 -7.64 0.90
N LYS A 89 4.64 -7.87 2.22
CA LYS A 89 4.90 -9.19 2.77
C LYS A 89 3.78 -10.17 2.43
N PHE A 90 2.52 -9.71 2.48
CA PHE A 90 1.36 -10.52 2.10
C PHE A 90 1.41 -10.89 0.61
N MET A 91 1.55 -9.92 -0.29
CA MET A 91 1.59 -10.18 -1.74
C MET A 91 2.79 -11.03 -2.16
N GLN A 92 3.97 -10.84 -1.53
CA GLN A 92 5.13 -11.70 -1.75
C GLN A 92 4.90 -13.14 -1.30
N GLN A 93 4.02 -13.37 -0.31
CA GLN A 93 3.64 -14.71 0.12
C GLN A 93 2.61 -15.32 -0.84
N GLU A 94 1.61 -14.54 -1.28
CA GLU A 94 0.62 -14.99 -2.24
C GLU A 94 1.26 -15.33 -3.60
N ALA A 95 2.18 -14.52 -4.11
CA ALA A 95 2.92 -14.79 -5.36
C ALA A 95 3.77 -16.08 -5.32
N LYS A 96 4.07 -16.61 -4.13
CA LYS A 96 4.81 -17.86 -3.92
C LYS A 96 3.93 -19.10 -3.79
N ARG A 97 2.61 -18.95 -3.86
CA ARG A 97 1.69 -20.08 -3.87
C ARG A 97 2.02 -21.02 -5.03
N THR A 98 2.07 -22.32 -4.75
CA THR A 98 2.40 -23.35 -5.74
C THR A 98 1.25 -23.62 -6.68
N ASP A 99 0.03 -23.28 -6.26
CA ASP A 99 -1.23 -23.49 -6.95
C ASP A 99 -1.70 -22.22 -7.65
N LEU A 100 -0.83 -21.37 -8.22
CA LEU A 100 -1.28 -20.17 -8.97
C LEU A 100 -1.45 -20.46 -10.46
N ASN A 101 -2.55 -19.98 -11.02
CA ASN A 101 -2.72 -19.90 -12.47
C ASN A 101 -1.99 -18.67 -13.04
N MET A 102 -1.95 -18.53 -14.38
CA MET A 102 -1.28 -17.41 -15.04
C MET A 102 -1.83 -16.05 -14.61
N PHE A 103 -3.16 -15.91 -14.52
CA PHE A 103 -3.81 -14.67 -14.13
C PHE A 103 -3.49 -14.26 -12.68
N GLU A 104 -3.63 -15.17 -11.72
CA GLU A 104 -3.35 -14.95 -10.30
C GLU A 104 -1.88 -14.57 -10.10
N ARG A 105 -0.97 -15.30 -10.75
CA ARG A 105 0.47 -14.99 -10.71
C ARG A 105 0.75 -13.58 -11.22
N TYR A 106 0.22 -13.24 -12.38
CA TYR A 106 0.41 -11.91 -12.97
C TYR A 106 -0.10 -10.79 -12.04
N ASN A 107 -1.29 -10.96 -11.46
CA ASN A 107 -1.87 -9.95 -10.57
C ASN A 107 -1.07 -9.81 -9.27
N PHE A 108 -0.65 -10.90 -8.63
CA PHE A 108 0.17 -10.82 -7.42
C PHE A 108 1.57 -10.25 -7.69
N GLU A 109 2.22 -10.62 -8.80
CA GLU A 109 3.53 -10.07 -9.18
C GLU A 109 3.45 -8.58 -9.54
N THR A 110 2.37 -8.16 -10.22
CA THR A 110 2.05 -6.74 -10.46
C THR A 110 1.85 -6.01 -9.14
N ALA A 111 1.05 -6.56 -8.23
CA ALA A 111 0.80 -5.96 -6.93
C ALA A 111 2.07 -5.80 -6.07
N VAL A 112 2.96 -6.80 -6.08
CA VAL A 112 4.29 -6.69 -5.44
C VAL A 112 5.06 -5.51 -6.02
N SER A 113 5.10 -5.39 -7.35
CA SER A 113 5.83 -4.31 -8.05
C SER A 113 5.26 -2.93 -7.72
N THR A 114 3.93 -2.77 -7.74
CA THR A 114 3.24 -1.52 -7.38
C THR A 114 3.55 -1.11 -5.94
N ILE A 115 3.49 -2.04 -5.00
CA ILE A 115 3.80 -1.76 -3.59
C ILE A 115 5.28 -1.39 -3.40
N GLU A 116 6.21 -2.06 -4.10
CA GLU A 116 7.64 -1.74 -4.01
C GLU A 116 7.95 -0.30 -4.47
N ILE A 117 7.28 0.17 -5.53
CA ILE A 117 7.39 1.56 -6.02
C ILE A 117 6.90 2.52 -4.93
N LEU A 118 5.70 2.31 -4.39
CA LEU A 118 5.12 3.19 -3.36
C LEU A 118 5.96 3.22 -2.07
N VAL A 119 6.52 2.07 -1.64
CA VAL A 119 7.43 2.01 -0.48
C VAL A 119 8.70 2.82 -0.73
N LYS A 120 9.25 2.75 -1.94
CA LYS A 120 10.43 3.54 -2.32
C LYS A 120 10.12 5.04 -2.29
N ASP A 121 9.00 5.46 -2.88
CA ASP A 121 8.61 6.88 -2.96
C ASP A 121 8.32 7.47 -1.57
N LEU A 122 7.67 6.70 -0.69
CA LEU A 122 7.50 7.04 0.73
C LEU A 122 8.84 7.28 1.42
N ALA A 123 9.81 6.38 1.24
CA ALA A 123 11.12 6.47 1.86
C ALA A 123 11.91 7.69 1.35
N GLU A 124 11.82 7.98 0.05
CA GLU A 124 12.43 9.17 -0.56
C GLU A 124 11.82 10.47 -0.01
N LEU A 125 10.49 10.55 0.11
CA LEU A 125 9.80 11.71 0.68
C LEU A 125 10.12 11.86 2.18
N ALA A 126 10.12 10.76 2.95
CA ALA A 126 10.50 10.78 4.36
C ALA A 126 11.93 11.30 4.58
N LYS A 127 12.87 10.92 3.70
CA LYS A 127 14.24 11.43 3.72
C LYS A 127 14.29 12.94 3.48
N LYS A 128 13.53 13.45 2.51
CA LYS A 128 13.42 14.90 2.23
C LYS A 128 12.84 15.67 3.42
N VAL A 129 11.72 15.19 3.98
CA VAL A 129 11.06 15.81 5.16
C VAL A 129 11.99 15.84 6.38
N LYS A 130 12.69 14.74 6.67
CA LYS A 130 13.65 14.67 7.79
C LYS A 130 14.77 15.70 7.66
N ALA A 131 15.24 15.96 6.44
CA ALA A 131 16.35 16.88 6.14
C ALA A 131 15.98 18.37 6.33
N VAL A 132 14.70 18.74 6.38
CA VAL A 132 14.29 20.13 6.63
C VAL A 132 14.64 20.51 8.07
N LYS A 133 15.48 21.53 8.25
CA LYS A 133 15.67 22.17 9.56
C LYS A 133 14.40 22.97 9.89
N SER A 134 13.70 22.56 10.93
CA SER A 134 12.51 23.23 11.45
C SER A 134 12.93 24.32 12.43
N ASP A 135 12.24 25.46 12.39
CA ASP A 135 12.39 26.50 13.39
C ASP A 135 11.58 26.08 14.64
N ASP A 136 12.15 26.25 15.83
CA ASP A 136 11.55 25.82 17.11
C ASP A 136 10.31 26.64 17.49
#